data_AF-A0ABD6B5G2-F1
#
_entry.id   AF-A0ABD6B5G2-F1
#
_cell.length_a   1.000
_cell.length_b   1.000
_cell.length_c   1.000
_cell.angle_alpha   90.00
_cell.angle_beta   90.00
_cell.angle_gamma   90.00
#
_symmetry.space_group_name_H-M   'P 1'
#
loop_
_entity.id
_entity.type
_entity.pdbx_description
1 polymer ?
#
loop_
_entity_poly.entity_id
_entity_poly.type
_entity_poly.pdbx_seq_one_letter_code
_entity_poly.pdbx_strand_id
1 'polypeptide(L)'
;RIEATALAATREAVASDGTAGDVFAAIREAYDKLGFPAAWEDGEQGGAAGFARREWLAAPHATHDVRAPMGYAFNPVVVGARSEDTYLVASDDGFECLTATPNWPTFDAEAVGFDLTLERHAPYAP
;
A
#
# COMPACT_ATOMS: atom_id res chain seq x y z
N ARG A 1 -8.76 -0.44 0.24
CA ARG A 1 -8.74 0.13 -1.13
C ARG A 1 -7.46 0.94 -1.39
N ILE A 2 -7.12 1.94 -0.57
CA ILE A 2 -5.91 2.75 -0.76
C ILE A 2 -4.63 1.90 -0.67
N GLU A 3 -4.52 1.05 0.33
CA GLU A 3 -3.39 0.11 0.45
C GLU A 3 -3.31 -0.89 -0.72
N ALA A 4 -4.44 -1.46 -1.15
CA ALA A 4 -4.49 -2.28 -2.37
C ALA A 4 -4.02 -1.50 -3.61
N THR A 5 -4.33 -0.20 -3.68
CA THR A 5 -3.84 0.69 -4.74
C THR A 5 -2.33 0.91 -4.63
N ALA A 6 -1.81 1.11 -3.43
CA ALA A 6 -0.37 1.23 -3.19
C ALA A 6 0.38 -0.04 -3.62
N LEU A 7 -0.16 -1.22 -3.31
CA LEU A 7 0.42 -2.50 -3.70
C LEU A 7 0.34 -2.74 -5.22
N ALA A 8 -0.78 -2.40 -5.86
CA ALA A 8 -0.90 -2.46 -7.31
C ALA A 8 0.12 -1.53 -8.00
N ALA A 9 0.21 -0.27 -7.54
CA ALA A 9 1.18 0.69 -8.05
C ALA A 9 2.63 0.27 -7.76
N THR A 10 2.88 -0.42 -6.64
CA THR A 10 4.19 -1.00 -6.32
C THR A 10 4.58 -2.06 -7.36
N ARG A 11 3.67 -2.97 -7.72
CA ARG A 11 3.91 -3.96 -8.80
C ARG A 11 4.19 -3.29 -10.15
N GLU A 12 3.39 -2.29 -10.54
CA GLU A 12 3.64 -1.54 -11.78
C GLU A 12 4.99 -0.80 -11.75
N ALA A 13 5.36 -0.22 -10.61
CA ALA A 13 6.66 0.42 -10.44
C ALA A 13 7.82 -0.59 -10.56
N VAL A 14 7.68 -1.80 -10.02
CA VAL A 14 8.67 -2.87 -10.26
C VAL A 14 8.79 -3.20 -11.75
N ALA A 15 7.67 -3.32 -12.46
CA ALA A 15 7.67 -3.68 -13.88
C ALA A 15 8.21 -2.58 -14.81
N SER A 16 8.22 -1.33 -14.34
CA SER A 16 8.60 -0.14 -15.13
C SER A 16 9.85 0.58 -14.63
N ASP A 17 10.60 -0.02 -13.71
CA ASP A 17 11.74 0.61 -13.01
C ASP A 17 11.38 1.97 -12.36
N GLY A 18 10.16 2.03 -11.83
CA GLY A 18 9.59 3.19 -11.15
C GLY A 18 10.08 3.38 -9.71
N THR A 19 9.59 4.46 -9.11
CA THR A 19 10.07 4.97 -7.82
C THR A 19 8.99 4.99 -6.74
N ALA A 20 9.41 5.13 -5.49
CA ALA A 20 8.52 5.37 -4.36
C ALA A 20 7.62 6.61 -4.53
N GLY A 21 8.04 7.60 -5.34
CA GLY A 21 7.23 8.76 -5.71
C GLY A 21 6.05 8.41 -6.63
N ASP A 22 6.23 7.46 -7.55
CA ASP A 22 5.17 6.98 -8.45
C ASP A 22 4.08 6.25 -7.66
N VAL A 23 4.49 5.41 -6.70
CA VAL A 23 3.56 4.76 -5.76
C VAL A 23 2.81 5.80 -4.92
N PHE A 24 3.51 6.83 -4.45
CA PHE A 24 2.89 7.91 -3.69
C PHE A 24 1.87 8.71 -4.51
N ALA A 25 2.14 8.96 -5.79
CA ALA A 25 1.19 9.62 -6.69
C ALA A 25 -0.11 8.82 -6.83
N ALA A 26 -0.01 7.50 -7.00
CA ALA A 26 -1.17 6.61 -7.04
C ALA A 26 -1.96 6.59 -5.73
N ILE A 27 -1.27 6.61 -4.58
CA ILE A 27 -1.90 6.74 -3.26
C ILE A 27 -2.72 8.03 -3.18
N ARG A 28 -2.14 9.18 -3.57
CA ARG A 28 -2.84 10.48 -3.55
C ARG A 28 -4.05 10.50 -4.47
N GLU A 29 -3.92 9.95 -5.67
CA GLU A 29 -5.03 9.84 -6.62
C GLU A 29 -6.16 8.96 -6.06
N ALA A 30 -5.83 7.87 -5.36
CA ALA A 30 -6.80 7.03 -4.69
C ALA A 30 -7.57 7.78 -3.60
N TYR A 31 -6.88 8.56 -2.76
CA TYR A 31 -7.53 9.42 -1.75
C TYR A 31 -8.51 10.41 -2.40
N ASP A 32 -8.09 11.10 -3.47
CA ASP A 32 -8.92 12.06 -4.19
C ASP A 32 -10.19 11.41 -4.77
N LYS A 33 -10.02 10.30 -5.51
CA LYS A 33 -11.12 9.52 -6.10
C LYS A 33 -12.10 8.96 -5.08
N LEU A 34 -11.64 8.70 -3.86
CA LEU A 34 -12.47 8.19 -2.76
C LEU A 34 -13.12 9.31 -1.92
N GLY A 35 -12.88 10.58 -2.25
CA GLY A 35 -13.48 11.73 -1.56
C GLY A 35 -12.74 12.18 -0.29
N PHE A 36 -11.48 11.78 -0.13
CA PHE A 36 -10.62 12.13 1.01
C PHE A 36 -9.31 12.82 0.59
N PRO A 37 -9.34 13.88 -0.25
CA PRO A 37 -8.14 14.42 -0.91
C PRO A 37 -7.05 14.96 0.03
N ALA A 38 -7.37 15.27 1.28
CA ALA A 38 -6.43 15.75 2.28
C ALA A 38 -5.94 14.66 3.25
N ALA A 39 -6.56 13.47 3.27
CA ALA A 39 -6.28 12.45 4.31
C ALA A 39 -4.88 11.82 4.20
N TRP A 40 -4.21 11.95 3.05
CA TRP A 40 -2.80 11.55 2.94
C TRP A 40 -1.86 12.39 3.82
N GLU A 41 -2.29 13.57 4.27
CA GLU A 41 -1.51 14.44 5.17
C GLU A 41 -1.60 13.99 6.64
N ASP A 42 -2.59 13.14 6.98
CA ASP A 42 -2.84 12.69 8.36
C ASP A 42 -1.78 11.70 8.89
N GLY A 43 -0.83 11.30 8.05
CA GLY A 43 0.30 10.47 8.47
C GLY A 43 1.22 10.04 7.33
N GLU A 44 2.27 9.33 7.70
CA GLU A 44 3.09 8.58 6.75
C GLU A 44 2.21 7.54 6.04
N GLN A 45 2.47 7.33 4.75
CA GLN A 45 1.70 6.39 3.92
C GLN A 45 2.33 4.99 3.85
N GLY A 46 3.53 4.84 4.41
CA GLY A 46 4.30 3.59 4.40
C GLY A 46 5.26 3.49 3.21
N GLY A 47 5.81 2.29 2.99
CA GLY A 47 6.84 2.05 1.98
C GLY A 47 7.54 0.70 2.18
N ALA A 48 8.76 0.57 1.64
CA ALA A 48 9.53 -0.65 1.78
C ALA A 48 9.92 -0.93 3.24
N ALA A 49 9.72 -2.18 3.64
CA ALA A 49 10.05 -2.74 4.94
C ALA A 49 11.13 -3.82 4.78
N GLY A 50 12.05 -3.88 5.74
CA GLY A 50 13.21 -4.76 5.66
C GLY A 50 13.94 -4.85 6.99
N PHE A 51 15.26 -4.67 6.97
CA PHE A 51 16.06 -4.65 8.20
C PHE A 51 15.88 -3.34 8.96
N ALA A 52 15.87 -2.22 8.22
CA ALA A 52 15.49 -0.94 8.80
C ALA A 52 13.99 -0.95 9.12
N ARG A 53 13.58 -0.16 10.12
CA ARG A 53 12.14 0.08 10.42
C ARG A 53 11.39 0.45 9.13
N ARG A 54 12.03 1.27 8.30
CA ARG A 54 11.64 1.60 6.94
C ARG A 54 12.89 1.72 6.10
N GLU A 55 12.97 0.95 5.03
CA GLU A 55 14.03 1.11 4.03
C GLU A 55 13.82 2.43 3.29
N TRP A 56 12.56 2.76 3.00
CA TRP A 56 12.13 4.08 2.55
C TRP A 56 10.63 4.31 2.77
N LEU A 57 10.18 5.55 2.57
CA LEU A 57 8.78 5.97 2.59
C LEU A 57 8.32 6.46 1.21
N ALA A 58 7.09 6.13 0.83
CA ALA A 58 6.41 6.77 -0.28
C ALA A 58 6.12 8.23 0.08
N ALA A 59 6.59 9.16 -0.76
CA ALA A 59 6.45 10.61 -0.57
C ALA A 59 6.55 11.35 -1.92
N PRO A 60 6.09 12.61 -2.04
CA PRO A 60 6.02 13.33 -3.33
C PRO A 60 7.35 13.43 -4.10
N HIS A 61 8.48 13.35 -3.41
CA HIS A 61 9.82 13.51 -3.98
C HIS A 61 10.73 12.30 -3.70
N ALA A 62 10.14 11.16 -3.31
CA ALA A 62 10.91 9.96 -3.03
C ALA A 62 11.43 9.34 -4.34
N THR A 63 12.75 9.19 -4.45
CA THR A 63 13.43 8.69 -5.65
C THR A 63 13.97 7.27 -5.48
N HIS A 64 13.58 6.57 -4.42
CA HIS A 64 14.04 5.20 -4.18
C HIS A 64 13.41 4.26 -5.19
N ASP A 65 14.21 3.39 -5.81
CA ASP A 65 13.70 2.35 -6.71
C ASP A 65 12.78 1.41 -5.96
N VAL A 66 11.67 1.03 -6.61
CA VAL A 66 10.79 -0.03 -6.15
C VAL A 66 11.31 -1.36 -6.69
N ARG A 67 11.42 -2.38 -5.84
CA ARG A 67 12.03 -3.67 -6.19
C ARG A 67 11.16 -4.86 -5.78
N ALA A 68 11.30 -5.96 -6.49
CA ALA A 68 10.82 -7.28 -6.06
C ALA A 68 11.95 -8.32 -6.18
N PRO A 69 12.04 -9.31 -5.26
CA PRO A 69 11.13 -9.52 -4.14
C PRO A 69 11.44 -8.57 -2.97
N MET A 70 10.41 -7.97 -2.37
CA MET A 70 10.58 -7.07 -1.22
C MET A 70 9.30 -6.95 -0.37
N GLY A 71 9.48 -6.71 0.93
CA GLY A 71 8.38 -6.42 1.84
C GLY A 71 7.96 -4.95 1.76
N TYR A 72 6.66 -4.70 1.75
CA TYR A 72 6.08 -3.36 1.75
C TYR A 72 4.99 -3.28 2.82
N ALA A 73 5.06 -2.24 3.66
CA ALA A 73 4.04 -1.93 4.64
C ALA A 73 3.46 -0.55 4.32
N PHE A 74 2.27 -0.53 3.73
CA PHE A 74 1.51 0.69 3.48
C PHE A 74 0.43 0.83 4.53
N ASN A 75 0.23 2.05 5.03
CA ASN A 75 -0.59 2.25 6.22
C ASN A 75 -1.54 3.45 6.13
N PRO A 76 -2.44 3.48 5.12
CA PRO A 76 -3.32 4.61 4.88
C PRO A 76 -4.21 4.93 6.10
N VAL A 77 -4.48 6.22 6.26
CA VAL A 77 -5.30 6.77 7.35
C VAL A 77 -6.47 7.54 6.76
N VAL A 78 -7.67 7.29 7.26
CA VAL A 78 -8.88 8.07 6.92
C VAL A 78 -9.64 8.34 8.21
N VAL A 79 -9.80 9.63 8.56
CA VAL A 79 -10.63 10.09 9.70
C VAL A 79 -10.29 9.33 10.99
N GLY A 80 -8.99 9.19 11.29
CA GLY A 80 -8.49 8.50 12.49
C GLY A 80 -8.49 6.98 12.45
N ALA A 81 -9.01 6.35 11.39
CA ALA A 81 -8.87 4.91 11.16
C ALA A 81 -7.62 4.62 10.32
N ARG A 82 -6.79 3.68 10.78
CA ARG A 82 -5.60 3.18 10.04
C ARG A 82 -5.79 1.71 9.71
N SER A 83 -5.37 1.31 8.52
CA SER A 83 -5.21 -0.08 8.10
C SER A 83 -3.78 -0.27 7.65
N GLU A 84 -3.12 -1.34 8.08
CA GLU A 84 -1.72 -1.63 7.76
C GLU A 84 -1.50 -3.14 7.81
N ASP A 85 -0.96 -3.69 6.72
CA ASP A 85 -0.30 -4.99 6.71
C ASP A 85 1.03 -4.90 5.95
N THR A 86 1.91 -5.86 6.22
CA THR A 86 3.12 -6.06 5.44
C THR A 86 2.86 -7.12 4.37
N TYR A 87 3.06 -6.75 3.12
CA TYR A 87 2.99 -7.65 1.98
C TYR A 87 4.37 -7.91 1.40
N LEU A 88 4.67 -9.16 1.09
CA LEU A 88 5.71 -9.50 0.14
C LEU A 88 5.16 -9.28 -1.27
N VAL A 89 5.80 -8.39 -2.02
CA VAL A 89 5.62 -8.32 -3.47
C VAL A 89 6.69 -9.21 -4.09
N ALA A 90 6.26 -10.28 -4.74
CA ALA A 90 7.14 -11.29 -5.32
C ALA A 90 7.58 -10.89 -6.74
N SER A 91 8.63 -11.54 -7.25
CA SER A 91 9.16 -11.28 -8.60
C SER A 91 8.27 -11.78 -9.73
N ASP A 92 7.27 -12.62 -9.42
CA ASP A 92 6.33 -13.25 -10.35
C ASP A 92 4.93 -12.62 -10.25
N ASP A 93 4.85 -11.34 -9.90
CA ASP A 93 3.62 -10.55 -9.75
C ASP A 93 2.68 -10.99 -8.62
N GLY A 94 3.13 -11.91 -7.77
CA GLY A 94 2.40 -12.38 -6.58
C GLY A 94 2.44 -11.41 -5.41
N PHE A 95 1.38 -11.45 -4.60
CA PHE A 95 1.28 -10.77 -3.30
C PHE A 95 1.08 -11.81 -2.20
N GLU A 96 1.88 -11.75 -1.14
CA GLU A 96 1.69 -12.55 0.08
C GLU A 96 1.57 -11.62 1.29
N CYS A 97 0.46 -11.71 2.04
CA CYS A 97 0.27 -10.95 3.26
C CYS A 97 1.03 -11.62 4.42
N LEU A 98 2.17 -11.06 4.82
CA LEU A 98 3.05 -11.62 5.86
C LEU A 98 2.51 -11.41 7.27
N THR A 99 1.61 -10.44 7.47
CA THR A 99 1.01 -10.10 8.76
C THR A 99 -0.46 -10.51 8.85
N ALA A 100 -0.90 -11.41 7.97
CA ALA A 100 -2.23 -11.97 8.00
C ALA A 100 -2.54 -12.57 9.39
N THR A 101 -3.57 -12.03 10.05
CA THR A 101 -4.05 -12.53 11.35
C THR A 101 -5.07 -13.65 11.12
N PRO A 102 -4.78 -14.90 11.52
CA PRO A 102 -5.73 -16.00 11.38
C PRO A 102 -7.02 -15.74 12.17
N ASN A 103 -8.15 -16.14 11.60
CA ASN A 103 -9.50 -16.00 12.20
C ASN A 103 -9.98 -14.56 12.41
N TRP A 104 -9.28 -13.56 11.85
CA TRP A 104 -9.82 -12.19 11.77
C TRP A 104 -10.69 -12.04 10.51
N PRO A 105 -11.87 -11.40 10.58
CA PRO A 105 -12.70 -11.19 9.39
C PRO A 105 -11.97 -10.37 8.32
N THR A 106 -12.14 -10.75 7.06
CA THR A 106 -11.60 -10.04 5.90
C THR A 106 -12.71 -9.58 4.96
N PHE A 107 -12.38 -8.65 4.07
CA PHE A 107 -13.21 -8.27 2.95
C PHE A 107 -12.35 -7.94 1.73
N ASP A 108 -12.94 -8.06 0.54
CA ASP A 108 -12.29 -7.70 -0.72
C ASP A 108 -12.13 -6.18 -0.85
N ALA A 109 -10.90 -5.75 -1.11
CA ALA A 109 -10.56 -4.37 -1.36
C ALA A 109 -10.01 -4.21 -2.78
N GLU A 110 -10.83 -3.63 -3.65
CA GLU A 110 -10.43 -3.27 -5.01
C GLU A 110 -9.51 -2.05 -4.99
N ALA A 111 -8.39 -2.17 -5.70
CA ALA A 111 -7.48 -1.07 -6.01
C ALA A 111 -8.17 -0.03 -6.90
N VAL A 112 -7.86 1.24 -6.71
CA VAL A 112 -8.46 2.34 -7.46
C VAL A 112 -7.67 2.58 -8.73
N GLY A 113 -8.24 2.25 -9.89
CA GLY A 113 -7.60 2.45 -11.19
C GLY A 113 -6.67 1.31 -11.63
N PHE A 114 -6.70 0.18 -10.93
CA PHE A 114 -5.92 -1.02 -11.25
C PHE A 114 -6.81 -2.26 -11.20
N ASP A 115 -6.49 -3.27 -12.01
CA ASP A 115 -7.11 -4.59 -11.94
C ASP A 115 -6.41 -5.43 -10.85
N LEU A 116 -6.70 -5.10 -9.59
CA LEU A 116 -6.22 -5.84 -8.42
C LEU A 116 -7.27 -5.77 -7.31
N THR A 117 -7.61 -6.94 -6.77
CA THR A 117 -8.40 -7.08 -5.55
C THR A 117 -7.58 -7.88 -4.55
N LEU A 118 -7.50 -7.38 -3.31
CA LEU A 118 -6.84 -8.06 -2.20
C LEU A 118 -7.80 -8.18 -1.02
N GLU A 119 -7.75 -9.32 -0.33
CA GLU A 119 -8.40 -9.45 0.98
C GLU A 119 -7.66 -8.60 2.02
N ARG A 120 -8.43 -7.81 2.79
CA ARG A 120 -7.92 -6.96 3.88
C ARG A 120 -8.67 -7.23 5.17
N HIS A 121 -8.00 -7.05 6.31
CA HIS A 121 -8.67 -7.14 7.61
C HIS A 121 -9.82 -6.14 7.72
N ALA A 122 -10.98 -6.64 8.14
CA ALA A 122 -12.13 -5.80 8.43
C ALA A 122 -11.81 -4.87 9.62
N PRO A 123 -12.30 -3.62 9.61
CA PRO A 123 -12.28 -2.77 10.79
C PRO A 123 -12.99 -3.49 11.94
N TYR A 124 -12.44 -3.35 13.15
CA TYR A 124 -13.13 -3.88 14.32
C TYR A 124 -14.48 -3.19 14.51
N ALA A 125 -15.55 -3.98 14.54
CA ALA A 125 -16.90 -3.55 14.89
C ALA A 125 -17.32 -4.32 16.16
N PRO A 126 -17.29 -3.68 17.35
CA PRO A 126 -17.69 -4.31 18.61
C PRO A 126 -19.18 -4.66 18.68
#